data_AF-A0A369YLW0-F1
#
_entry.id   AF-A0A369YLW0-F1
#
_cell.length_a   1.000
_cell.length_b   1.000
_cell.length_c   1.000
_cell.angle_alpha   90.00
_cell.angle_beta   90.00
_cell.angle_gamma   90.00
#
_symmetry.space_group_name_H-M   'P 1'
#
loop_
_entity.id
_entity.type
_entity.pdbx_description
1 polymer ?
#
loop_
_entity_poly.entity_id
_entity_poly.type
_entity_poly.pdbx_seq_one_letter_code
_entity_poly.pdbx_strand_id
1 'polypeptide(L)' 'MKKLTLILTALLLVGCGKNLNYRELCVDGIVYLQSYNGSLTPKINADFYPYTCTKGVTNNG' A
#
# COMPACT_ATOMS: atom_id res chain seq x y z
N MET A 1 5.47 14.58 39.01
CA MET A 1 6.30 13.87 38.01
C MET A 1 5.45 12.98 37.06
N LYS A 2 4.35 13.51 36.48
CA LYS A 2 3.47 12.76 35.55
C LYS A 2 3.21 13.48 34.22
N LYS A 3 3.74 14.70 34.05
CA LYS A 3 3.50 15.53 32.86
C LYS A 3 4.49 15.24 31.73
N LEU A 4 5.68 14.72 32.07
CA LEU A 4 6.74 14.43 31.10
C LEU A 4 6.46 13.13 30.31
N THR A 5 5.75 12.17 30.91
CA THR A 5 5.39 10.90 30.27
C THR A 5 4.29 11.03 29.22
N LEU A 6 3.47 12.10 29.28
CA LEU A 6 2.36 12.32 28.34
C LEU A 6 2.80 12.90 27.00
N ILE A 7 3.95 13.59 26.97
CA ILE A 7 4.50 14.20 25.75
C ILE A 7 5.25 13.15 24.91
N LEU A 8 5.87 12.16 25.56
CA LEU A 8 6.66 11.14 24.88
C LEU A 8 5.81 10.16 24.05
N THR A 9 4.59 9.86 24.51
CA THR A 9 3.63 9.03 23.75
C THR A 9 3.07 9.75 22.52
N ALA A 10 2.95 11.08 22.55
CA ALA A 10 2.46 11.84 21.40
C ALA A 10 3.50 11.92 20.25
N LEU A 11 4.80 11.95 20.56
CA LEU A 11 5.87 11.96 19.55
C LEU A 11 6.00 10.62 18.80
N LEU A 12 5.69 9.50 19.46
CA LEU A 12 5.75 8.17 18.87
C LEU A 12 4.60 7.87 17.90
N LEU A 13 3.54 8.69 17.90
CA LEU A 13 2.38 8.55 17.00
C LEU A 13 2.58 9.26 15.64
N VAL A 14 3.66 10.02 15.46
CA VAL A 14 4.04 10.54 14.13
C VAL A 14 4.74 9.43 13.36
N GLY A 15 4.01 8.33 13.14
CA GLY A 15 4.42 7.28 12.23
C GLY A 15 4.70 7.91 10.87
N CYS A 16 5.95 7.79 10.41
CA CYS A 16 6.37 8.19 9.08
C CYS A 16 5.47 7.51 8.06
N GLY A 17 4.42 8.21 7.62
CA GLY A 17 3.58 7.81 6.52
C GLY A 17 4.40 7.90 5.25
N LYS A 18 5.19 6.86 4.96
CA LYS A 18 5.77 6.70 3.63
C LYS A 18 4.58 6.58 2.69
N ASN A 19 4.28 7.67 1.98
CA ASN A 19 3.45 7.62 0.78
C ASN A 19 4.22 6.79 -0.23
N LEU A 20 4.12 5.47 -0.10
CA LEU A 20 4.66 4.54 -1.06
C LEU A 20 3.74 4.65 -2.27
N ASN A 21 4.12 5.51 -3.21
CA ASN A 21 3.42 5.67 -4.49
C ASN A 21 3.60 4.37 -5.27
N TYR A 22 2.64 3.46 -5.09
CA TYR A 22 2.49 2.27 -5.90
C TYR A 22 1.45 2.52 -6.98
N ARG A 23 1.70 2.03 -8.18
CA ARG A 23 0.69 1.98 -9.24
C ARG A 23 0.10 0.58 -9.31
N GLU A 24 -1.23 0.47 -9.34
CA GLU A 24 -1.90 -0.81 -9.59
C GLU A 24 -1.85 -1.13 -11.10
N LEU A 25 -1.53 -2.39 -11.41
CA LEU A 25 -1.36 -2.92 -12.75
C LEU A 25 -2.15 -4.20 -12.89
N CYS A 26 -2.89 -4.35 -13.99
CA CYS A 26 -3.49 -5.63 -14.36
C CYS A 26 -2.56 -6.40 -15.31
N VAL A 27 -1.96 -7.48 -14.83
CA VAL A 27 -1.07 -8.36 -15.61
C VAL A 27 -1.63 -9.77 -15.56
N ASP A 28 -1.92 -10.33 -16.73
CA ASP A 28 -2.44 -11.71 -16.89
C ASP A 28 -3.62 -12.06 -15.97
N GLY A 29 -4.50 -11.07 -15.74
CA GLY A 29 -5.70 -11.24 -14.94
C GLY A 29 -5.51 -11.07 -13.43
N ILE A 30 -4.30 -10.71 -12.97
CA ILE A 30 -3.95 -10.46 -11.58
C ILE A 30 -3.55 -9.00 -11.37
N VAL A 31 -3.94 -8.41 -10.23
CA VAL A 31 -3.54 -7.07 -9.82
C VAL A 31 -2.17 -7.10 -9.14
N TYR A 32 -1.23 -6.36 -9.71
CA TYR A 32 0.10 -6.12 -9.16
C TYR A 32 0.23 -4.67 -8.66
N LEU A 33 0.95 -4.49 -7.56
CA LEU A 33 1.44 -3.21 -7.08
C LEU A 33 2.84 -2.99 -7.66
N GLN A 34 3.00 -1.97 -8.49
CA GLN A 34 4.28 -1.55 -9.04
C GLN A 34 4.91 -0.47 -8.17
N SER A 35 6.09 -0.76 -7.64
CA SER A 35 6.96 0.21 -6.98
C SER A 35 7.64 1.13 -7.99
N TYR A 36 8.10 2.30 -7.54
CA TYR A 36 8.82 3.26 -8.38
C TYR A 36 10.08 2.68 -9.06
N ASN A 37 10.70 1.66 -8.45
CA ASN A 37 11.84 0.95 -9.03
C ASN A 37 11.44 -0.14 -10.06
N GLY A 38 10.15 -0.26 -10.39
CA GLY A 38 9.62 -1.23 -11.34
C GLY A 38 9.33 -2.62 -10.74
N SER A 39 9.65 -2.86 -9.47
CA SER A 39 9.32 -4.13 -8.81
C SER A 39 7.81 -4.35 -8.77
N LEU A 40 7.37 -5.55 -9.12
CA LEU A 40 5.97 -5.97 -9.10
C LEU A 40 5.73 -6.92 -7.92
N THR A 41 4.75 -6.58 -7.08
CA THR A 41 4.28 -7.45 -6.00
C THR A 41 2.80 -7.72 -6.21
N PRO A 42 2.32 -8.98 -6.18
CA PRO A 42 0.89 -9.26 -6.25
C PRO A 42 0.15 -8.55 -5.10
N LYS A 43 -1.00 -7.93 -5.41
CA LYS A 43 -1.90 -7.44 -4.36
C LYS A 43 -2.64 -8.65 -3.79
N ILE A 44 -2.51 -8.86 -2.48
CA ILE A 44 -3.07 -10.01 -1.77
C ILE A 44 -4.16 -9.52 -0.80
N ASN A 45 -5.26 -10.28 -0.67
CA ASN A 45 -6.33 -10.00 0.30
C ASN A 45 -6.02 -10.58 1.69
N ALA A 46 -6.93 -10.40 2.66
CA ALA A 46 -6.76 -10.93 4.02
C ALA A 46 -6.72 -12.47 4.09
N ASP A 47 -7.23 -13.14 3.06
CA ASP A 47 -7.33 -14.60 2.94
C ASP A 47 -6.16 -15.20 2.13
N PHE A 48 -5.11 -14.42 1.86
CA PHE A 48 -3.93 -14.83 1.10
C PHE A 48 -4.15 -15.18 -0.38
N TYR A 49 -5.23 -14.67 -0.98
CA TYR A 49 -5.49 -14.81 -2.42
C TYR A 49 -5.13 -13.52 -3.20
N PRO A 50 -4.59 -13.65 -4.43
CA PRO A 50 -4.38 -12.50 -5.31
C PRO A 50 -5.68 -11.85 -5.76
N TYR A 51 -5.70 -10.52 -5.85
CA TYR A 51 -6.80 -9.81 -6.52
C TYR A 51 -6.75 -10.07 -8.03
N THR A 52 -7.90 -10.39 -8.60
CA THR A 52 -8.05 -10.58 -10.04
C THR A 52 -8.55 -9.31 -10.72
N CYS A 53 -8.24 -9.15 -12.00
CA CYS A 53 -8.72 -8.06 -12.84
C CYS A 53 -9.06 -8.58 -14.24
N THR A 54 -9.99 -7.91 -14.91
CA THR A 54 -10.28 -8.21 -16.32
C THR A 54 -9.32 -7.39 -17.18
N LYS A 55 -8.51 -8.04 -18.04
CA LYS A 55 -7.72 -7.34 -19.06
C LYS A 55 -8.72 -6.58 -19.97
N GLY A 56 -8.81 -5.26 -19.81
CA GLY A 56 -9.68 -4.44 -20.66
C GLY A 56 -10.37 -3.23 -20.03
N VAL A 57 -10.10 -2.87 -18.77
CA VAL A 57 -10.64 -1.61 -18.22
C VAL A 57 -9.50 -0.62 -17.96
N THR A 58 -9.09 0.08 -19.01
CA THR A 58 -8.39 1.35 -18.85
C THR A 58 -9.40 2.37 -18.34
N ASN A 59 -9.60 2.44 -17.02
CA ASN A 59 -10.22 3.60 -16.40
C ASN A 59 -9.16 4.71 -16.38
N ASN A 60 -9.11 5.49 -17.46
CA ASN A 60 -8.48 6.80 -17.43
C ASN A 60 -9.45 7.71 -16.65
N GLY A 61 -9.24 7.80 -15.34
CA GLY A 61 -9.81 8.82 -14.47
C GLY A 61 -8.80 9.92 -14.26
#